data_AF-A0A2V9Y8J0-F1
#
_entry.id   AF-A0A2V9Y8J0-F1
#
_cell.length_a   1.000
_cell.length_b   1.000
_cell.length_c   1.000
_cell.angle_alpha   90.00
_cell.angle_beta   90.00
_cell.angle_gamma   90.00
#
_symmetry.space_group_name_H-M   'P 1'
#
loop_
_entity.id
_entity.type
_entity.pdbx_description
1 polymer ?
#
loop_
_entity_poly.entity_id
_entity_poly.type
_entity_poly.pdbx_seq_one_letter_code
_entity_poly.pdbx_strand_id
1 'polypeptide(L)'
;MKKLALLALLALELAVCGCGTSGAPSNTTNTQATGNWEAQLTGGTEQASLLNFVTTFTVTNSGPLSVTGFGFFNAGSCFATGTNAETVTGNASFTTSSTNTVTGTLTLTVTSATNGSVLTLGTPAPATLTGTSNGTTTTTGSLSNGIVVGQWSLSPGSNVTGCNSASGNFIMCQGEATCTPTTSAAAIKKPE
;
A
#
# COMPACT_ATOMS: atom_id res chain seq x y z
N MET A 1 32.34 32.01 -56.96
CA MET A 1 31.88 31.93 -55.55
C MET A 1 30.35 31.73 -55.42
N LYS A 2 29.70 30.93 -56.27
CA LYS A 2 28.24 30.67 -56.21
C LYS A 2 27.88 29.23 -55.80
N LYS A 3 28.86 28.34 -55.66
CA LYS A 3 28.65 26.91 -55.33
C LYS A 3 28.78 26.59 -53.84
N LEU A 4 29.28 27.53 -53.02
CA LEU A 4 29.44 27.36 -51.58
C LEU A 4 28.20 27.81 -50.78
N ALA A 5 27.36 28.66 -51.35
CA ALA A 5 26.13 29.13 -50.68
C ALA A 5 25.04 28.04 -50.60
N LEU A 6 24.99 27.12 -51.56
CA LEU A 6 23.98 26.06 -51.59
C LEU A 6 24.24 24.95 -50.56
N LEU A 7 25.50 24.66 -50.25
CA LEU A 7 25.88 23.65 -49.25
C LEU A 7 25.63 24.14 -47.81
N ALA A 8 25.75 25.45 -47.56
CA ALA A 8 25.44 26.04 -46.25
C ALA A 8 23.92 26.10 -45.98
N LEU A 9 23.09 26.27 -47.03
CA LEU A 9 21.63 26.27 -46.87
C LEU A 9 21.07 24.86 -46.59
N LEU A 10 21.61 23.82 -47.23
CA LEU A 10 21.18 22.43 -47.01
C LEU A 10 21.57 21.91 -45.61
N ALA A 11 22.68 22.39 -45.04
CA ALA A 11 23.11 22.01 -43.69
C ALA A 11 22.25 22.65 -42.59
N LEU A 12 21.59 23.77 -42.86
CA LEU A 12 20.76 24.47 -41.87
C LEU A 12 19.36 23.83 -41.74
N GLU A 13 18.85 23.14 -42.77
CA GLU A 13 17.55 22.45 -42.69
C GLU A 13 17.63 21.14 -41.90
N LEU A 14 18.77 20.43 -41.90
CA LEU A 14 18.96 19.24 -41.06
C LEU A 14 19.22 19.56 -39.57
N ALA A 15 19.54 20.81 -39.22
CA ALA A 15 19.76 21.23 -37.85
C ALA A 15 18.46 21.61 -37.11
N VAL A 16 17.35 21.84 -37.83
CA VAL A 16 16.04 22.21 -37.24
C VAL A 16 15.17 20.98 -36.94
N CYS A 17 15.62 19.76 -37.27
CA CYS A 17 15.01 18.51 -36.79
C CYS A 17 15.68 17.99 -35.50
N GLY A 18 16.42 18.86 -34.80
CA GLY A 18 17.06 18.57 -33.53
C GLY A 18 16.06 18.24 -32.42
N CYS A 19 15.85 16.95 -32.21
CA CYS A 19 15.65 16.33 -30.90
C CYS A 19 14.64 17.04 -29.99
N GLY A 20 13.41 17.22 -30.49
CA GLY A 20 12.28 17.16 -29.59
C GLY A 20 12.29 15.75 -29.01
N THR A 21 12.83 15.58 -27.80
CA THR A 21 12.51 14.42 -26.97
C THR A 21 11.03 14.53 -26.66
N SER A 22 10.20 14.11 -27.62
CA SER A 22 8.82 13.77 -27.39
C SER A 22 8.88 12.67 -26.35
N GLY A 23 8.83 13.05 -25.06
CA GLY A 23 8.58 12.10 -24.00
C GLY A 23 7.31 11.39 -24.43
N ALA A 24 7.44 10.12 -24.85
CA ALA A 24 6.27 9.31 -25.15
C ALA A 24 5.34 9.49 -23.94
N PRO A 25 4.07 9.86 -24.14
CA PRO A 25 3.17 10.06 -23.02
C PRO A 25 3.26 8.80 -22.16
N SER A 26 3.50 8.98 -20.85
CA SER A 26 3.61 7.84 -19.96
C SER A 26 2.28 7.10 -20.01
N ASN A 27 2.27 5.88 -20.54
CA ASN A 27 1.07 5.05 -20.62
C ASN A 27 0.68 4.48 -19.24
N THR A 28 1.26 5.00 -18.17
CA THR A 28 1.07 4.52 -16.80
C THR A 28 -0.11 5.23 -16.17
N THR A 29 -1.16 4.48 -15.82
CA THR A 29 -2.26 5.01 -15.02
C THR A 29 -1.80 5.22 -13.58
N ASN A 30 -1.80 6.47 -13.13
CA ASN A 30 -1.51 6.81 -11.75
C ASN A 30 -2.72 6.52 -10.86
N THR A 31 -2.47 5.96 -9.67
CA THR A 31 -3.49 5.67 -8.68
C THR A 31 -3.06 6.25 -7.33
N GLN A 32 -4.02 6.78 -6.59
CA GLN A 32 -3.86 7.22 -5.22
C GLN A 32 -4.68 6.31 -4.29
N ALA A 33 -4.02 5.71 -3.31
CA ALA A 33 -4.69 5.05 -2.20
C ALA A 33 -4.88 6.08 -1.07
N THR A 34 -6.11 6.23 -0.59
CA THR A 34 -6.45 7.17 0.49
C THR A 34 -7.63 6.67 1.32
N GLY A 35 -7.93 7.36 2.41
CA GLY A 35 -9.04 7.08 3.31
C GLY A 35 -8.66 6.15 4.46
N ASN A 36 -9.70 5.63 5.13
CA ASN A 36 -9.56 4.70 6.24
C ASN A 36 -9.31 3.30 5.73
N TRP A 37 -8.44 2.60 6.42
CA TRP A 37 -8.12 1.21 6.20
C TRP A 37 -8.22 0.46 7.51
N GLU A 38 -9.06 -0.55 7.53
CA GLU A 38 -9.20 -1.45 8.67
C GLU A 38 -8.32 -2.67 8.48
N ALA A 39 -7.54 -3.04 9.49
CA ALA A 39 -6.76 -4.26 9.53
C ALA A 39 -7.34 -5.23 10.56
N GLN A 40 -7.57 -6.46 10.12
CA GLN A 40 -7.97 -7.59 10.95
C GLN A 40 -6.85 -8.61 10.97
N LEU A 41 -6.30 -8.82 12.15
CA LEU A 41 -5.19 -9.73 12.39
C LEU A 41 -5.75 -11.05 12.94
N THR A 42 -5.25 -12.14 12.40
CA THR A 42 -5.56 -13.51 12.84
C THR A 42 -4.28 -14.20 13.27
N GLY A 43 -4.38 -15.10 14.25
CA GLY A 43 -3.22 -15.74 14.89
C GLY A 43 -2.80 -15.03 16.18
N GLY A 44 -1.61 -15.35 16.66
CA GLY A 44 -1.15 -14.97 17.99
C GLY A 44 -1.94 -15.62 19.13
N THR A 45 -1.56 -15.29 20.35
CA THR A 45 -2.22 -15.75 21.58
C THR A 45 -2.38 -14.57 22.53
N GLU A 46 -3.33 -14.67 23.45
CA GLU A 46 -3.55 -13.66 24.50
C GLU A 46 -3.74 -12.26 23.89
N GLN A 47 -3.03 -11.24 24.38
CA GLN A 47 -3.16 -9.85 23.95
C GLN A 47 -2.77 -9.63 22.48
N ALA A 48 -1.90 -10.48 21.92
CA ALA A 48 -1.49 -10.37 20.53
C ALA A 48 -2.62 -10.74 19.55
N SER A 49 -3.60 -11.56 19.98
CA SER A 49 -4.75 -11.95 19.15
C SER A 49 -5.84 -10.88 19.03
N LEU A 50 -5.70 -9.75 19.74
CA LEU A 50 -6.72 -8.69 19.82
C LEU A 50 -6.39 -7.46 18.96
N LEU A 51 -5.25 -7.46 18.26
CA LEU A 51 -4.60 -6.28 17.66
C LEU A 51 -5.24 -5.75 16.37
N ASN A 52 -6.55 -5.80 16.23
CA ASN A 52 -7.24 -5.17 15.12
C ASN A 52 -7.17 -3.64 15.24
N PHE A 53 -7.03 -2.93 14.12
CA PHE A 53 -6.90 -1.47 14.11
C PHE A 53 -7.47 -0.84 12.86
N VAL A 54 -7.65 0.48 12.91
CA VAL A 54 -7.89 1.34 11.76
C VAL A 54 -6.72 2.31 11.58
N THR A 55 -6.36 2.58 10.33
CA THR A 55 -5.38 3.61 9.98
C THR A 55 -5.86 4.42 8.78
N THR A 56 -5.48 5.69 8.74
CA THR A 56 -5.76 6.58 7.62
C THR A 56 -4.42 6.99 7.03
N PHE A 57 -4.23 6.76 5.73
CA PHE A 57 -3.02 7.18 5.03
C PHE A 57 -3.30 7.62 3.61
N THR A 58 -2.32 8.28 2.99
CA THR A 58 -2.32 8.55 1.54
C THR A 58 -0.98 8.17 0.91
N VAL A 59 -1.03 7.62 -0.30
CA VAL A 59 0.13 7.30 -1.15
C VAL A 59 -0.29 7.28 -2.62
N THR A 60 0.60 7.71 -3.53
CA THR A 60 0.37 7.70 -4.98
C THR A 60 1.39 6.79 -5.65
N ASN A 61 0.91 5.72 -6.31
CA ASN A 61 1.68 4.62 -6.91
C ASN A 61 2.65 3.90 -5.96
N SER A 62 3.70 4.59 -5.52
CA SER A 62 4.76 4.03 -4.70
C SER A 62 5.38 5.07 -3.80
N GLY A 63 5.76 4.68 -2.58
CA GLY A 63 6.47 5.56 -1.66
C GLY A 63 6.08 5.31 -0.20
N PRO A 64 6.61 6.15 0.71
CA PRO A 64 6.20 6.12 2.09
C PRO A 64 4.72 6.53 2.23
N LEU A 65 4.05 5.92 3.21
CA LEU A 65 2.68 6.29 3.56
C LEU A 65 2.66 7.62 4.31
N SER A 66 1.81 8.55 3.87
CA SER A 66 1.47 9.73 4.67
C SER A 66 0.34 9.36 5.62
N VAL A 67 0.68 8.87 6.82
CA VAL A 67 -0.30 8.42 7.83
C VAL A 67 -0.82 9.61 8.61
N THR A 68 -2.14 9.79 8.63
CA THR A 68 -2.83 10.90 9.31
C THR A 68 -3.69 10.46 10.48
N GLY A 69 -3.92 9.15 10.63
CA GLY A 69 -4.72 8.59 11.71
C GLY A 69 -4.38 7.12 11.99
N PHE A 70 -4.48 6.74 13.26
CA PHE A 70 -4.30 5.36 13.70
C PHE A 70 -5.04 5.12 15.02
N GLY A 71 -5.64 3.95 15.18
CA GLY A 71 -6.21 3.52 16.45
C GLY A 71 -6.49 2.03 16.48
N PHE A 72 -6.09 1.36 17.57
CA PHE A 72 -6.50 -0.02 17.86
C PHE A 72 -7.96 -0.06 18.33
N PHE A 73 -8.70 -1.09 17.91
CA PHE A 73 -10.03 -1.35 18.48
C PHE A 73 -9.94 -1.93 19.89
N ASN A 74 -8.95 -2.79 20.13
CA ASN A 74 -8.67 -3.38 21.42
C ASN A 74 -7.17 -3.24 21.71
N ALA A 75 -6.78 -2.14 22.34
CA ALA A 75 -5.40 -1.96 22.79
C ALA A 75 -5.16 -2.87 24.01
N GLY A 76 -4.30 -3.88 23.82
CA GLY A 76 -3.85 -4.77 24.89
C GLY A 76 -2.62 -4.24 25.63
N SER A 77 -1.98 -5.06 26.45
CA SER A 77 -0.72 -4.68 27.14
C SER A 77 0.43 -4.33 26.21
N CYS A 78 0.36 -4.76 24.94
CA CYS A 78 1.38 -4.51 23.93
C CYS A 78 1.46 -3.05 23.47
N PHE A 79 0.34 -2.31 23.47
CA PHE A 79 0.20 -0.99 22.88
C PHE A 79 -0.66 -0.09 23.75
N ALA A 80 -0.38 1.20 23.80
CA ALA A 80 -1.09 2.11 24.68
C ALA A 80 -2.30 2.74 23.99
N THR A 81 -3.38 2.97 24.74
CA THR A 81 -4.50 3.80 24.29
C THR A 81 -4.15 5.27 24.45
N GLY A 82 -4.24 6.07 23.39
CA GLY A 82 -4.11 7.52 23.47
C GLY A 82 -3.65 8.17 22.17
N THR A 83 -3.85 9.48 22.05
CA THR A 83 -3.36 10.26 20.90
C THR A 83 -1.83 10.23 20.89
N ASN A 84 -1.24 9.85 19.75
CA ASN A 84 0.22 9.76 19.56
C ASN A 84 0.94 8.74 20.46
N ALA A 85 0.23 7.77 21.05
CA ALA A 85 0.86 6.67 21.79
C ALA A 85 1.71 5.75 20.88
N GLU A 86 1.41 5.79 19.57
CA GLU A 86 1.93 4.89 18.56
C GLU A 86 2.51 5.70 17.40
N THR A 87 3.70 5.31 16.93
CA THR A 87 4.28 5.82 15.69
C THR A 87 4.01 4.83 14.58
N VAL A 88 3.38 5.28 13.50
CA VAL A 88 3.02 4.44 12.35
C VAL A 88 3.79 4.89 11.12
N THR A 89 4.47 3.95 10.50
CA THR A 89 5.21 4.15 9.25
C THR A 89 4.88 3.02 8.29
N GLY A 90 5.20 3.21 7.01
CA GLY A 90 4.99 2.16 6.03
C GLY A 90 5.35 2.60 4.64
N ASN A 91 5.34 1.65 3.71
CA ASN A 91 5.52 1.88 2.30
C ASN A 91 4.47 1.12 1.51
N ALA A 92 4.06 1.68 0.38
CA ALA A 92 3.29 0.95 -0.61
C ALA A 92 3.97 1.04 -1.96
N SER A 93 3.67 0.07 -2.82
CA SER A 93 4.01 0.11 -4.25
C SER A 93 2.93 -0.65 -5.00
N PHE A 94 2.28 0.00 -5.95
CA PHE A 94 1.20 -0.59 -6.72
C PHE A 94 1.21 -0.12 -8.17
N THR A 95 0.77 -1.01 -9.04
CA THR A 95 0.68 -0.83 -10.48
C THR A 95 -0.77 -0.97 -10.91
N THR A 96 -1.18 -0.13 -11.85
CA THR A 96 -2.52 -0.19 -12.44
C THR A 96 -2.41 -0.76 -13.85
N SER A 97 -3.19 -1.80 -14.15
CA SER A 97 -3.25 -2.40 -15.49
C SER A 97 -4.08 -1.52 -16.45
N SER A 98 -4.05 -1.86 -17.74
CA SER A 98 -4.92 -1.25 -18.75
C SER A 98 -6.42 -1.52 -18.56
N THR A 99 -6.76 -2.51 -17.73
CA THR A 99 -8.14 -2.84 -17.33
C THR A 99 -8.50 -2.23 -15.99
N ASN A 100 -7.73 -1.25 -15.51
CA ASN A 100 -7.92 -0.54 -14.26
C ASN A 100 -7.79 -1.40 -12.98
N THR A 101 -7.22 -2.59 -13.10
CA THR A 101 -6.93 -3.46 -11.96
C THR A 101 -5.66 -2.98 -11.28
N VAL A 102 -5.70 -2.81 -9.97
CA VAL A 102 -4.54 -2.42 -9.17
C VAL A 102 -3.98 -3.65 -8.47
N THR A 103 -2.66 -3.86 -8.57
CA THR A 103 -1.93 -4.89 -7.82
C THR A 103 -0.71 -4.28 -7.16
N GLY A 104 -0.33 -4.75 -5.97
CA GLY A 104 0.84 -4.21 -5.31
C GLY A 104 1.22 -4.84 -3.96
N THR A 105 2.07 -4.12 -3.26
CA THR A 105 2.58 -4.48 -1.93
C THR A 105 2.33 -3.35 -0.95
N LEU A 106 2.15 -3.71 0.32
CA LEU A 106 2.05 -2.79 1.44
C LEU A 106 2.91 -3.32 2.59
N THR A 107 3.65 -2.43 3.23
CA THR A 107 4.26 -2.67 4.53
C THR A 107 3.80 -1.59 5.50
N LEU A 108 3.55 -1.99 6.74
CA LEU A 108 3.19 -1.09 7.83
C LEU A 108 3.96 -1.51 9.08
N THR A 109 4.47 -0.55 9.82
CA THR A 109 5.12 -0.76 11.12
C THR A 109 4.49 0.20 12.12
N VAL A 110 3.96 -0.37 13.21
CA VAL A 110 3.42 0.34 14.37
C VAL A 110 4.39 0.13 15.51
N THR A 111 4.93 1.22 16.06
CA THR A 111 5.87 1.20 17.17
C THR A 111 5.29 1.95 18.35
N SER A 112 5.20 1.26 19.49
CA SER A 112 4.76 1.87 20.75
C SER A 112 5.81 2.82 21.29
N ALA A 113 5.42 4.09 21.43
CA ALA A 113 6.27 5.09 22.07
C ALA A 113 6.40 4.85 23.58
N THR A 114 5.41 4.17 24.18
CA THR A 114 5.39 3.88 25.63
C THR A 114 6.16 2.61 25.97
N ASN A 115 5.91 1.52 25.24
CA ASN A 115 6.37 0.19 25.62
C ASN A 115 7.46 -0.36 24.71
N GLY A 116 7.75 0.28 23.56
CA GLY A 116 8.75 -0.17 22.60
C GLY A 116 8.36 -1.43 21.80
N SER A 117 7.13 -1.94 21.96
CA SER A 117 6.59 -3.02 21.14
C SER A 117 6.49 -2.59 19.69
N VAL A 118 6.78 -3.52 18.77
CA VAL A 118 6.76 -3.28 17.32
C VAL A 118 5.86 -4.32 16.67
N LEU A 119 4.81 -3.85 16.00
CA LEU A 119 3.95 -4.66 15.13
C LEU A 119 4.29 -4.32 13.68
N THR A 120 4.68 -5.33 12.91
CA THR A 120 4.98 -5.20 11.48
C THR A 120 3.97 -6.00 10.68
N LEU A 121 3.41 -5.39 9.63
CA LEU A 121 2.57 -6.02 8.63
C LEU A 121 3.28 -5.93 7.28
N GLY A 122 3.24 -7.00 6.51
CA GLY A 122 3.80 -7.02 5.17
C GLY A 122 3.06 -7.98 4.26
N THR A 123 3.00 -7.62 2.98
CA THR A 123 2.59 -8.54 1.92
C THR A 123 3.77 -9.45 1.56
N PRO A 124 3.68 -10.79 1.73
CA PRO A 124 4.68 -11.69 1.17
C PRO A 124 4.65 -11.60 -0.36
N ALA A 125 5.73 -12.02 -1.03
CA ALA A 125 5.69 -12.21 -2.48
C ALA A 125 4.86 -13.47 -2.81
N PRO A 126 3.99 -13.45 -3.84
CA PRO A 126 3.70 -12.35 -4.77
C PRO A 126 2.78 -11.27 -4.20
N ALA A 127 2.82 -10.06 -4.80
CA ALA A 127 1.97 -8.91 -4.46
C ALA A 127 0.49 -9.27 -4.22
N THR A 128 -0.02 -8.94 -3.03
CA THR A 128 -1.36 -9.30 -2.56
C THR A 128 -2.27 -8.10 -2.29
N LEU A 129 -1.78 -6.86 -2.46
CA LEU A 129 -2.67 -5.70 -2.53
C LEU A 129 -3.42 -5.77 -3.85
N THR A 130 -4.73 -5.63 -3.80
CA THR A 130 -5.63 -5.61 -4.96
C THR A 130 -6.64 -4.47 -4.85
N GLY A 131 -7.23 -4.09 -5.99
CA GLY A 131 -8.33 -3.15 -6.04
C GLY A 131 -8.59 -2.65 -7.46
N THR A 132 -9.35 -1.57 -7.57
CA THR A 132 -9.68 -0.92 -8.84
C THR A 132 -9.34 0.56 -8.82
N SER A 133 -8.84 1.09 -9.93
CA SER A 133 -8.63 2.52 -10.12
C SER A 133 -9.64 3.09 -11.10
N ASN A 134 -10.00 4.36 -10.95
CA ASN A 134 -10.72 5.11 -11.98
C ASN A 134 -9.81 6.07 -12.76
N GLY A 135 -8.49 5.90 -12.61
CA GLY A 135 -7.48 6.73 -13.26
C GLY A 135 -7.42 6.49 -14.76
N THR A 136 -6.79 7.43 -15.45
CA THR A 136 -6.42 7.28 -16.86
C THR A 136 -4.93 7.54 -17.02
N THR A 137 -4.42 7.47 -18.25
CA THR A 137 -3.03 7.86 -18.55
C THR A 137 -2.76 9.35 -18.32
N THR A 138 -3.80 10.19 -18.21
CA THR A 138 -3.68 11.64 -18.01
C THR A 138 -4.24 12.13 -16.67
N THR A 139 -4.95 11.28 -15.93
CA THR A 139 -5.58 11.64 -14.66
C THR A 139 -5.24 10.62 -13.57
N THR A 140 -4.75 11.12 -12.43
CA THR A 140 -4.57 10.27 -11.25
C THR A 140 -5.93 9.79 -10.74
N GLY A 141 -6.12 8.48 -10.70
CA GLY A 141 -7.31 7.85 -10.15
C GLY A 141 -7.24 7.67 -8.65
N SER A 142 -8.37 7.32 -8.07
CA SER A 142 -8.48 6.85 -6.68
C SER A 142 -8.60 5.33 -6.67
N LEU A 143 -7.87 4.69 -5.77
CA LEU A 143 -8.07 3.29 -5.43
C LEU A 143 -9.45 3.13 -4.80
N SER A 144 -10.14 2.07 -5.19
CA SER A 144 -11.42 1.61 -4.66
C SER A 144 -11.34 0.10 -4.46
N ASN A 145 -12.14 -0.43 -3.51
CA ASN A 145 -12.15 -1.85 -3.15
C ASN A 145 -10.76 -2.38 -2.82
N GLY A 146 -9.91 -1.54 -2.20
CA GLY A 146 -8.57 -1.91 -1.79
C GLY A 146 -8.58 -3.04 -0.77
N ILE A 147 -7.94 -4.16 -1.08
CA ILE A 147 -7.76 -5.30 -0.16
C ILE A 147 -6.28 -5.66 -0.13
N VAL A 148 -5.73 -5.84 1.06
CA VAL A 148 -4.38 -6.34 1.29
C VAL A 148 -4.47 -7.59 2.15
N VAL A 149 -3.85 -8.68 1.70
CA VAL A 149 -3.71 -9.90 2.52
C VAL A 149 -2.24 -10.13 2.77
N GLY A 150 -1.83 -10.36 4.01
CA GLY A 150 -0.41 -10.53 4.29
C GLY A 150 -0.14 -11.23 5.61
N GLN A 151 1.10 -11.09 6.05
CA GLN A 151 1.57 -11.62 7.32
C GLN A 151 1.93 -10.49 8.26
N TRP A 152 1.77 -10.75 9.55
CA TRP A 152 2.18 -9.84 10.60
C TRP A 152 3.10 -10.53 11.59
N SER A 153 3.92 -9.73 12.26
CA SER A 153 4.76 -10.14 13.38
C SER A 153 4.77 -9.07 14.47
N LEU A 154 4.71 -9.50 15.71
CA LEU A 154 4.81 -8.68 16.90
C LEU A 154 6.10 -9.01 17.64
N SER A 155 6.91 -7.99 17.86
CA SER A 155 8.03 -8.03 18.79
C SER A 155 7.65 -7.22 20.03
N PRO A 156 7.54 -7.83 21.21
CA PRO A 156 7.28 -7.06 22.43
C PRO A 156 8.49 -6.21 22.77
N GLY A 157 8.25 -5.06 23.40
CA GLY A 157 9.33 -4.27 23.97
C GLY A 157 9.86 -4.88 25.28
N SER A 158 10.96 -4.31 25.78
CA SER A 158 11.60 -4.78 27.00
C SER A 158 10.66 -4.62 28.21
N ASN A 159 10.54 -5.68 29.02
CA ASN A 159 9.78 -5.70 30.28
C ASN A 159 8.25 -5.53 30.13
N VAL A 160 7.67 -5.80 28.95
CA VAL A 160 6.21 -5.76 28.76
C VAL A 160 5.59 -7.09 29.18
N THR A 161 4.90 -7.11 30.32
CA THR A 161 4.25 -8.34 30.81
C THR A 161 2.96 -8.63 30.03
N GLY A 162 2.75 -9.89 29.64
CA GLY A 162 1.58 -10.32 28.87
C GLY A 162 1.57 -9.89 27.40
N CYS A 163 2.66 -9.29 26.92
CA CYS A 163 2.89 -9.09 25.49
C CYS A 163 4.00 -10.05 25.05
N ASN A 164 3.63 -11.07 24.30
CA ASN A 164 4.56 -12.08 23.82
C ASN A 164 4.80 -11.89 22.32
N SER A 165 5.96 -12.35 21.85
CA SER A 165 6.21 -12.44 20.41
C SER A 165 5.16 -13.31 19.75
N ALA A 166 4.62 -12.83 18.63
CA ALA A 166 3.56 -13.52 17.91
C ALA A 166 3.63 -13.20 16.42
N SER A 167 2.98 -14.03 15.61
CA SER A 167 2.82 -13.79 14.18
C SER A 167 1.54 -14.43 13.68
N GLY A 168 1.14 -14.04 12.47
CA GLY A 168 -0.04 -14.60 11.84
C GLY A 168 -0.34 -13.95 10.50
N ASN A 169 -1.59 -14.09 10.07
CA ASN A 169 -2.08 -13.50 8.83
C ASN A 169 -2.93 -12.28 9.13
N PHE A 170 -2.96 -11.32 8.22
CA PHE A 170 -3.89 -10.21 8.29
C PHE A 170 -4.62 -10.02 6.97
N ILE A 171 -5.80 -9.43 7.07
CA ILE A 171 -6.51 -8.81 5.95
C ILE A 171 -6.70 -7.33 6.28
N MET A 172 -6.54 -6.46 5.29
CA MET A 172 -6.72 -5.02 5.46
C MET A 172 -7.52 -4.45 4.30
N CYS A 173 -8.57 -3.69 4.60
CA CYS A 173 -9.58 -3.27 3.63
C CYS A 173 -9.81 -1.76 3.66
N GLN A 174 -9.95 -1.19 2.48
CA GLN A 174 -10.23 0.23 2.30
C GLN A 174 -11.71 0.52 2.55
N GLY A 175 -12.01 1.51 3.39
CA GLY A 175 -13.34 2.12 3.52
C GLY A 175 -14.41 1.33 4.27
N GLU A 176 -14.15 0.07 4.63
CA GLU A 176 -15.11 -0.80 5.32
C GLU A 176 -14.85 -0.87 6.83
N ALA A 177 -15.93 -1.04 7.62
CA ALA A 177 -15.90 -1.23 9.08
C ALA A 177 -15.69 -2.70 9.50
N THR A 178 -15.66 -3.62 8.54
CA THR A 178 -15.16 -5.00 8.71
C THR A 178 -14.63 -5.51 7.38
N CYS A 179 -13.40 -6.05 7.38
CA CYS A 179 -12.93 -6.88 6.29
C CYS A 179 -13.75 -8.17 6.25
N THR A 180 -14.83 -8.23 5.49
CA THR A 180 -15.45 -9.52 5.19
C THR A 180 -14.63 -10.15 4.07
N PRO A 181 -13.79 -11.18 4.33
CA PRO A 181 -13.10 -11.85 3.24
C PRO A 181 -14.18 -12.39 2.30
N THR A 182 -14.20 -11.92 1.05
CA THR A 182 -14.92 -12.60 0.00
C THR A 182 -14.20 -13.92 -0.18
N THR A 183 -14.66 -14.95 0.54
CA THR A 183 -14.36 -16.32 0.17
C THR A 183 -14.84 -16.45 -1.26
N SER A 184 -13.92 -16.54 -2.22
CA SER A 184 -14.27 -17.09 -3.52
C SER A 184 -14.77 -18.49 -3.20
N ALA A 185 -16.09 -18.67 -3.24
CA ALA A 185 -16.75 -19.91 -2.93
C ALA A 185 -16.33 -20.94 -4.00
N ALA A 186 -15.18 -21.59 -3.79
CA ALA A 186 -14.96 -22.91 -4.35
C ALA A 186 -16.00 -23.80 -3.68
N ALA A 187 -17.12 -24.02 -4.37
CA ALA A 187 -18.16 -24.93 -3.95
C ALA A 187 -17.54 -26.28 -3.57
N ILE A 188 -17.43 -26.55 -2.27
CA ILE A 188 -17.11 -27.88 -1.77
C ILE A 188 -18.34 -28.73 -2.12
N LYS A 189 -18.25 -29.45 -3.24
CA LYS A 189 -19.19 -30.51 -3.58
C LYS A 189 -19.10 -31.54 -2.46
N LYS A 190 -20.16 -31.66 -1.66
CA LYS A 190 -20.33 -32.71 -0.66
C LYS A 190 -20.22 -34.07 -1.38
N PRO A 191 -19.37 -35.02 -0.93
CA PRO A 191 -19.42 -36.37 -1.44
C PRO A 191 -20.71 -37.06 -0.95
N GLU A 192 -21.45 -37.65 -1.88
CA GLU A 192 -22.47 -38.67 -1.61
C GLU A 192 -21.82 -40.02 -1.28
#